data_AF-A0A6S6RUH4-F1
#
_entry.id   AF-A0A6S6RUH4-F1
#
_cell.length_a   1.000
_cell.length_b   1.000
_cell.length_c   1.000
_cell.angle_alpha   90.00
_cell.angle_beta   90.00
_cell.angle_gamma   90.00
#
_symmetry.space_group_name_H-M   'P 1'
#
loop_
_entity.id
_entity.type
_entity.pdbx_description
1 polymer ?
#
loop_
_entity_poly.entity_id
_entity_poly.type
_entity_poly.pdbx_seq_one_letter_code
_entity_poly.pdbx_strand_id
1 'polypeptide(L)'
;MKNTLVLLLLSSIYLVASNSSINMEDTISKEKQMAIHLQKILKNVKTYKNNNINKTKKLLDELDMMKKELLEVNRQLELKDQKLSKTQKELLKVQNKVNKKLKLKDQKLAKTQKELLKIQKNITRKEVQHKQELESVKALQKIKKVEIPQEVLIHKVINVQKELPRVPWVEVTVENDINIYDLALKYYGDSQQYEKIYTANQNMISQDYQISNGMSLIIPITDTFEEQPMFINKH
;
A
#
# COMPACT_ATOMS: atom_id res chain seq x y z
N MET A 1 127.13 7.77 -17.62
CA MET A 1 126.04 6.98 -18.25
C MET A 1 125.22 6.16 -17.26
N LYS A 2 125.79 5.42 -16.30
CA LYS A 2 124.99 4.59 -15.36
C LYS A 2 123.98 5.38 -14.49
N ASN A 3 124.35 6.57 -13.99
CA ASN A 3 123.46 7.37 -13.13
C ASN A 3 122.25 7.95 -13.86
N THR A 4 122.39 8.30 -15.13
CA THR A 4 121.29 8.84 -15.96
C THR A 4 120.22 7.78 -16.19
N LEU A 5 120.63 6.51 -16.35
CA LEU A 5 119.71 5.39 -16.59
C LEU A 5 118.89 5.04 -15.33
N VAL A 6 119.51 5.12 -14.14
CA VAL A 6 118.81 4.91 -12.85
C VAL A 6 117.79 6.01 -12.58
N LEU A 7 118.10 7.27 -12.87
CA LEU A 7 117.16 8.38 -12.73
C LEU A 7 115.95 8.26 -13.67
N LEU A 8 116.15 7.79 -14.90
CA LEU A 8 115.05 7.56 -15.84
C LEU A 8 114.13 6.40 -15.39
N LEU A 9 114.70 5.32 -14.83
CA LEU A 9 113.92 4.20 -14.29
C LEU A 9 113.14 4.61 -13.03
N LEU A 10 113.72 5.40 -12.13
CA LEU A 10 113.01 5.91 -10.95
C LEU A 10 111.88 6.87 -11.33
N SER A 11 112.09 7.71 -12.34
CA SER A 11 111.06 8.62 -12.87
C SER A 11 109.89 7.86 -13.50
N SER A 12 110.14 6.81 -14.28
CA SER A 12 109.07 6.00 -14.88
C SER A 12 108.28 5.22 -13.83
N ILE A 13 108.95 4.66 -12.80
CA ILE A 13 108.28 3.99 -11.68
C ILE A 13 107.41 4.98 -10.90
N TYR A 14 107.91 6.18 -10.63
CA TYR A 14 107.14 7.23 -9.94
C TYR A 14 105.90 7.64 -10.76
N LEU A 15 106.03 7.87 -12.07
CA LEU A 15 104.92 8.25 -12.95
C LEU A 15 103.83 7.17 -13.01
N VAL A 16 104.22 5.89 -13.08
CA VAL A 16 103.28 4.76 -13.05
C VAL A 16 102.57 4.67 -11.69
N ALA A 17 103.30 4.85 -10.58
CA ALA A 17 102.72 4.86 -9.23
C ALA A 17 101.74 6.02 -9.05
N SER A 18 102.10 7.24 -9.46
CA SER A 18 101.23 8.42 -9.39
C SER A 18 99.95 8.25 -10.23
N ASN A 19 100.05 7.73 -11.46
CA ASN A 19 98.89 7.47 -12.30
C ASN A 19 97.98 6.36 -11.72
N SER A 20 98.56 5.34 -11.08
CA SER A 20 97.78 4.30 -10.39
C SER A 20 97.05 4.84 -9.16
N SER A 21 97.67 5.76 -8.41
CA SER A 21 97.09 6.37 -7.21
C SER A 21 95.93 7.31 -7.55
N ILE A 22 96.04 8.08 -8.64
CA ILE A 22 94.98 8.97 -9.14
C ILE A 22 93.75 8.14 -9.56
N ASN A 23 93.95 7.03 -10.28
CA ASN A 23 92.85 6.13 -10.65
C ASN A 23 92.20 5.45 -9.41
N MET A 24 92.96 5.24 -8.34
CA MET A 24 92.45 4.61 -7.11
C MET A 24 91.54 5.57 -6.31
N GLU A 25 91.90 6.85 -6.20
CA GLU A 25 91.06 7.86 -5.53
C GLU A 25 89.71 8.06 -6.22
N ASP A 26 89.69 8.13 -7.55
CA ASP A 26 88.45 8.21 -8.33
C ASP A 26 87.56 6.98 -8.15
N THR A 27 88.16 5.79 -8.09
CA THR A 27 87.43 4.54 -7.85
C THR A 27 86.81 4.54 -6.45
N ILE A 28 87.58 4.91 -5.43
CA ILE A 28 87.10 5.01 -4.03
C ILE A 28 85.96 6.05 -3.92
N SER A 29 86.07 7.18 -4.62
CA SER A 29 85.04 8.22 -4.63
C SER A 29 83.72 7.71 -5.23
N LYS A 30 83.79 7.03 -6.39
CA LYS A 30 82.63 6.41 -7.04
C LYS A 30 81.98 5.35 -6.15
N GLU A 31 82.78 4.49 -5.51
CA GLU A 31 82.28 3.49 -4.57
C GLU A 31 81.56 4.12 -3.37
N LYS A 32 82.12 5.19 -2.79
CA LYS A 32 81.46 5.93 -1.70
C LYS A 32 80.12 6.54 -2.16
N GLN A 33 80.06 7.15 -3.35
CA GLN A 33 78.81 7.69 -3.88
C GLN A 33 77.78 6.59 -4.14
N MET A 34 78.21 5.46 -4.69
CA MET A 34 77.35 4.29 -4.91
C MET A 34 76.81 3.75 -3.58
N ALA A 35 77.65 3.64 -2.54
CA ALA A 35 77.23 3.21 -1.22
C ALA A 35 76.17 4.17 -0.62
N ILE A 36 76.36 5.49 -0.73
CA ILE A 36 75.36 6.49 -0.30
C ILE A 36 74.05 6.32 -1.08
N HIS A 37 74.12 6.10 -2.39
CA HIS A 37 72.93 5.89 -3.23
C HIS A 37 72.18 4.62 -2.83
N LEU A 38 72.89 3.51 -2.61
CA LEU A 38 72.33 2.25 -2.15
C LEU A 38 71.67 2.39 -0.77
N GLN A 39 72.29 3.11 0.16
CA GLN A 39 71.68 3.39 1.47
C GLN A 39 70.36 4.18 1.33
N LYS A 40 70.30 5.16 0.42
CA LYS A 40 69.07 5.91 0.13
C LYS A 40 67.99 5.00 -0.46
N ILE A 41 68.34 4.12 -1.40
CA ILE A 41 67.42 3.12 -1.95
C ILE A 41 66.89 2.21 -0.84
N LEU A 42 67.76 1.66 0.00
CA LEU A 42 67.37 0.77 1.10
C LEU A 42 66.42 1.48 2.08
N LYS A 43 66.69 2.75 2.42
CA LYS A 43 65.80 3.56 3.25
C LYS A 43 64.43 3.72 2.60
N ASN A 44 64.38 4.04 1.31
CA ASN A 44 63.13 4.20 0.57
C ASN A 44 62.33 2.90 0.50
N VAL A 45 62.99 1.78 0.22
CA VAL A 45 62.37 0.44 0.20
C VAL A 45 61.80 0.08 1.58
N LYS A 46 62.53 0.36 2.66
CA LYS A 46 62.07 0.13 4.03
C LYS A 46 60.83 0.97 4.36
N THR A 47 60.84 2.25 4.00
CA THR A 47 59.69 3.15 4.18
C THR A 47 58.48 2.65 3.39
N TYR A 48 58.67 2.28 2.11
CA TYR A 48 57.60 1.75 1.26
C TYR A 48 57.01 0.46 1.84
N LYS A 49 57.86 -0.48 2.30
CA LYS A 49 57.42 -1.72 2.95
C LYS A 49 56.57 -1.43 4.19
N ASN A 50 57.02 -0.53 5.07
CA ASN A 50 56.29 -0.18 6.29
C ASN A 50 54.95 0.49 5.96
N ASN A 51 54.91 1.39 4.98
CA ASN A 51 53.68 2.03 4.54
C ASN A 51 52.67 1.00 4.00
N ASN A 52 53.14 0.03 3.21
CA ASN A 52 52.29 -1.05 2.72
C ASN A 52 51.77 -1.94 3.85
N ILE A 53 52.61 -2.31 4.82
CA ILE A 53 52.17 -3.09 6.00
C ILE A 53 51.09 -2.34 6.78
N ASN A 54 51.28 -1.03 7.02
CA ASN A 54 50.31 -0.21 7.73
C ASN A 54 49.00 -0.08 6.96
N LYS A 55 49.06 0.09 5.64
CA LYS A 55 47.88 0.13 4.78
C LYS A 55 47.12 -1.19 4.79
N THR A 56 47.82 -2.32 4.70
CA THR A 56 47.22 -3.66 4.78
C THR A 56 46.56 -3.89 6.14
N LYS A 57 47.21 -3.49 7.25
CA LYS A 57 46.62 -3.58 8.59
C LYS A 57 45.33 -2.76 8.70
N LYS A 58 45.35 -1.51 8.22
CA LYS A 58 44.15 -0.65 8.22
C LYS A 58 43.00 -1.28 7.44
N LEU A 59 43.27 -1.83 6.25
CA LEU A 59 42.26 -2.51 5.44
C LEU A 59 41.71 -3.77 6.12
N LEU A 60 42.55 -4.49 6.87
CA LEU A 60 42.12 -5.67 7.63
C LEU A 60 41.18 -5.27 8.78
N ASP A 61 41.52 -4.20 9.52
CA ASP A 61 40.67 -3.67 10.60
C ASP A 61 39.31 -3.19 10.05
N GLU A 62 39.31 -2.50 8.89
CA GLU A 62 38.08 -2.10 8.18
C GLU A 62 37.24 -3.31 7.76
N LEU A 63 37.87 -4.37 7.23
CA LEU A 63 37.19 -5.60 6.84
C LEU A 63 36.53 -6.29 8.04
N ASP A 64 37.20 -6.34 9.19
CA ASP A 64 36.67 -6.95 10.40
C ASP A 64 35.52 -6.14 11.00
N MET A 65 35.56 -4.81 10.90
CA MET A 65 34.43 -3.95 11.25
C MET A 65 33.21 -4.21 10.35
N MET A 66 33.41 -4.24 9.02
CA MET A 66 32.33 -4.55 8.07
C MET A 66 31.72 -5.94 8.30
N LYS A 67 32.53 -6.94 8.64
CA LYS A 67 32.02 -8.28 8.99
C LYS A 67 31.13 -8.27 10.24
N LYS A 68 31.50 -7.48 11.26
CA LYS A 68 30.68 -7.34 12.48
C LYS A 68 29.36 -6.63 12.19
N GLU A 69 29.38 -5.58 11.38
CA GLU A 69 28.17 -4.88 10.94
C GLU A 69 27.24 -5.81 10.15
N LEU A 70 27.79 -6.58 9.21
CA LEU A 70 27.03 -7.57 8.44
C LEU A 70 26.38 -8.62 9.34
N LEU A 71 27.11 -9.12 10.35
CA LEU A 71 26.58 -10.08 11.31
C LEU A 71 25.42 -9.51 12.12
N GLU A 72 25.52 -8.25 12.57
CA GLU A 72 24.45 -7.57 13.28
C GLU A 72 23.21 -7.35 12.39
N VAL A 73 23.40 -6.95 11.13
CA VAL A 73 22.31 -6.83 10.17
C VAL A 73 21.59 -8.15 9.97
N ASN A 74 22.32 -9.26 9.83
CA ASN A 74 21.73 -10.60 9.70
C ASN A 74 20.93 -10.98 10.96
N ARG A 75 21.45 -10.71 12.15
CA ARG A 75 20.74 -10.94 13.41
C ARG A 75 19.43 -10.15 13.48
N GLN A 76 19.43 -8.90 13.04
CA GLN A 76 18.23 -8.07 12.98
C GLN A 76 17.19 -8.60 11.98
N LEU A 77 17.65 -9.13 10.85
CA LEU A 77 16.79 -9.75 9.84
C LEU A 77 16.10 -11.00 10.41
N GLU A 78 16.84 -11.88 11.07
CA GLU A 78 16.28 -13.07 11.74
C GLU A 78 15.22 -12.72 12.78
N LEU A 79 15.45 -11.67 13.57
CA LEU A 79 14.47 -11.18 14.55
C LEU A 79 13.20 -10.65 13.89
N LYS A 80 13.33 -9.98 12.73
CA LYS A 80 12.16 -9.53 11.95
C LYS A 80 11.37 -10.70 11.38
N ASP A 81 12.04 -11.73 10.87
CA ASP A 81 11.40 -12.93 10.34
C ASP A 81 10.65 -13.71 11.42
N GLN A 82 11.23 -13.82 12.61
CA GLN A 82 10.56 -14.42 13.77
C GLN A 82 9.29 -13.63 14.17
N LYS A 83 9.36 -12.30 14.18
CA LYS A 83 8.19 -11.45 14.46
C LYS A 83 7.12 -11.62 13.38
N LEU A 84 7.50 -11.62 12.11
CA LEU A 84 6.59 -11.82 10.98
C LEU A 84 5.88 -13.17 11.08
N SER A 85 6.61 -14.25 11.39
CA SER A 85 6.03 -15.59 11.58
C SER A 85 5.01 -15.63 12.72
N LYS A 86 5.28 -14.96 13.85
CA LYS A 86 4.33 -14.84 14.97
C LYS A 86 3.06 -14.09 14.53
N THR A 87 3.22 -12.95 13.86
CA THR A 87 2.08 -12.16 13.35
C THR A 87 1.23 -12.95 12.37
N GLN A 88 1.84 -13.70 11.44
CA GLN A 88 1.12 -14.55 10.49
C GLN A 88 0.32 -15.66 11.20
N LYS A 89 0.88 -16.28 12.25
CA LYS A 89 0.15 -17.28 13.05
C LYS A 89 -1.05 -16.68 13.77
N GLU A 90 -0.92 -15.48 14.34
CA GLU A 90 -2.04 -14.79 14.99
C GLU A 90 -3.11 -14.38 13.98
N LEU A 91 -2.72 -13.88 12.81
CA LEU A 91 -3.65 -13.54 11.73
C LEU A 91 -4.47 -14.76 11.29
N LEU A 92 -3.83 -15.92 11.13
CA LEU A 92 -4.51 -17.17 10.79
C LEU A 92 -5.51 -17.59 11.87
N LYS A 93 -5.18 -17.43 13.16
CA LYS A 93 -6.12 -17.71 14.26
C LYS A 93 -7.34 -16.79 14.20
N VAL A 94 -7.15 -15.50 13.93
CA VAL A 94 -8.24 -14.53 13.79
C VAL A 94 -9.12 -14.88 12.59
N GLN A 95 -8.52 -15.17 11.43
CA GLN A 95 -9.23 -15.56 10.23
C GLN A 95 -10.10 -16.80 10.46
N ASN A 96 -9.55 -17.82 11.13
CA ASN A 96 -10.30 -19.03 11.48
C ASN A 96 -11.48 -18.74 12.42
N LYS A 97 -11.32 -17.84 13.39
CA LYS A 97 -12.42 -17.39 14.27
C LYS A 97 -13.51 -16.65 13.49
N VAL A 98 -13.13 -15.76 12.57
CA VAL A 98 -14.06 -15.02 11.71
C VAL A 98 -14.84 -15.99 10.83
N ASN A 99 -14.17 -16.91 10.15
CA ASN A 99 -14.81 -17.91 9.29
C ASN A 99 -15.80 -18.80 10.06
N LYS A 100 -15.45 -19.21 11.29
CA LYS A 100 -16.36 -19.95 12.18
C LYS A 100 -17.61 -19.14 12.52
N LYS A 101 -17.48 -17.84 12.81
CA LYS A 101 -18.62 -16.95 13.10
C LYS A 101 -19.50 -16.74 11.87
N LEU A 102 -18.91 -16.54 10.70
CA LEU A 102 -19.64 -16.41 9.43
C LEU A 102 -20.47 -17.66 9.14
N LYS A 103 -19.86 -18.85 9.22
CA LYS A 103 -20.57 -20.12 9.03
C LYS A 103 -21.77 -20.27 9.96
N LEU A 104 -21.65 -19.82 11.22
CA LEU A 104 -22.77 -19.85 12.16
C LEU A 104 -23.88 -18.86 11.80
N LYS A 105 -23.53 -17.66 11.31
CA LYS A 105 -24.50 -16.68 10.81
C LYS A 105 -25.25 -17.22 9.59
N ASP A 106 -24.54 -17.82 8.64
CA ASP A 106 -25.13 -18.41 7.43
C ASP A 106 -26.11 -19.54 7.79
N GLN A 107 -25.74 -20.38 8.76
CA GLN A 107 -26.63 -21.43 9.27
C GLN A 107 -27.89 -20.86 9.93
N LYS A 108 -27.78 -19.77 10.71
CA LYS A 108 -28.95 -19.11 11.31
C LYS A 108 -29.84 -18.48 10.24
N LEU A 109 -29.24 -17.78 9.28
CA LEU A 109 -29.95 -17.16 8.15
C LEU A 109 -30.72 -18.20 7.34
N ALA A 110 -30.09 -19.34 7.02
CA ALA A 110 -30.75 -20.43 6.31
C ALA A 110 -31.93 -21.03 7.09
N LYS A 111 -31.85 -21.09 8.43
CA LYS A 111 -32.99 -21.53 9.27
C LYS A 111 -34.14 -20.53 9.21
N THR A 112 -33.86 -19.24 9.39
CA THR A 112 -34.86 -18.16 9.31
C THR A 112 -35.53 -18.11 7.93
N GLN A 113 -34.77 -18.23 6.85
CA GLN A 113 -35.30 -18.29 5.49
C GLN A 113 -36.25 -19.49 5.29
N LYS A 114 -35.92 -20.66 5.84
CA LYS A 114 -36.81 -21.84 5.80
C LYS A 114 -38.10 -21.61 6.58
N GLU A 115 -38.05 -20.93 7.72
CA GLU A 115 -39.24 -20.59 8.51
C GLU A 115 -40.13 -19.57 7.78
N LEU A 116 -39.54 -18.51 7.22
CA LEU A 116 -40.26 -17.53 6.41
C LEU A 116 -40.96 -18.20 5.22
N LEU A 117 -40.29 -19.13 4.54
CA LEU A 117 -40.89 -19.87 3.42
C LEU A 117 -42.10 -20.71 3.86
N LYS A 118 -42.06 -21.31 5.07
CA LYS A 118 -43.20 -22.05 5.63
C LYS A 118 -44.37 -21.11 5.92
N ILE A 119 -44.09 -19.95 6.52
CA ILE A 119 -45.11 -18.92 6.82
C ILE A 119 -45.75 -18.43 5.51
N GLN A 120 -44.95 -18.10 4.50
CA GLN A 120 -45.45 -17.65 3.20
C GLN A 120 -46.38 -18.68 2.56
N LYS A 121 -46.00 -19.96 2.56
CA LYS A 121 -46.86 -21.04 2.05
C LYS A 121 -48.19 -21.14 2.79
N ASN A 122 -48.19 -20.94 4.11
CA ASN A 122 -49.42 -20.97 4.91
C ASN A 122 -50.31 -19.76 4.62
N ILE A 123 -49.74 -18.57 4.44
CA ILE A 123 -50.48 -17.35 4.05
C ILE A 123 -51.15 -17.58 2.69
N THR A 124 -50.40 -18.04 1.68
CA THR A 124 -50.96 -18.32 0.34
C THR A 124 -52.10 -19.34 0.37
N ARG A 125 -51.98 -20.40 1.19
CA ARG A 125 -53.08 -21.37 1.38
C ARG A 125 -54.34 -20.72 1.95
N LYS A 126 -54.20 -19.88 2.97
CA LYS A 126 -55.32 -19.15 3.59
C LYS A 126 -55.96 -18.16 2.62
N GLU A 127 -55.17 -17.46 1.82
CA GLU A 127 -55.68 -16.54 0.79
C GLU A 127 -56.52 -17.27 -0.26
N VAL A 128 -56.08 -18.46 -0.70
CA VAL A 128 -56.85 -19.29 -1.63
C VAL A 128 -58.18 -19.74 -1.01
N GLN A 129 -58.15 -20.21 0.25
CA GLN A 129 -59.37 -20.61 0.98
C GLN A 129 -60.36 -19.44 1.10
N HIS A 130 -59.88 -18.27 1.52
CA HIS A 130 -60.72 -17.08 1.65
C HIS A 130 -61.33 -16.64 0.31
N LYS A 131 -60.57 -16.75 -0.81
CA LYS A 131 -61.12 -16.49 -2.14
C LYS A 131 -62.26 -17.45 -2.51
N GLN A 132 -62.10 -18.74 -2.22
CA GLN A 132 -63.15 -19.75 -2.44
C GLN A 132 -64.39 -19.49 -1.60
N GLU A 133 -64.23 -19.13 -0.32
CA GLU A 133 -65.34 -18.74 0.55
C GLU A 133 -66.08 -17.51 0.01
N LEU A 134 -65.35 -16.49 -0.44
CA LEU A 134 -65.93 -15.27 -1.00
C LEU A 134 -66.72 -15.56 -2.29
N GLU A 135 -66.22 -16.43 -3.16
CA GLU A 135 -66.95 -16.87 -4.37
C GLU A 135 -68.23 -17.65 -4.00
N SER A 136 -68.15 -18.51 -3.00
CA SER A 136 -69.30 -19.25 -2.46
C SER A 136 -70.39 -18.31 -1.93
N VAL A 137 -70.00 -17.28 -1.18
CA VAL A 137 -70.92 -16.26 -0.64
C VAL A 137 -71.56 -15.44 -1.76
N LYS A 138 -70.78 -15.03 -2.78
CA LYS A 138 -71.31 -14.32 -3.95
C LYS A 138 -72.31 -15.16 -4.74
N ALA A 139 -72.09 -16.47 -4.87
CA ALA A 139 -73.02 -17.38 -5.52
C ALA A 139 -74.37 -17.46 -4.76
N LEU A 140 -74.33 -17.51 -3.43
CA LEU A 140 -75.53 -17.51 -2.58
C LEU A 140 -76.30 -16.19 -2.64
N GLN A 141 -75.62 -15.05 -2.78
CA GLN A 141 -76.26 -13.74 -2.94
C GLN A 141 -76.97 -13.59 -4.29
N LYS A 142 -76.47 -14.23 -5.37
CA LYS A 142 -77.13 -14.25 -6.68
C LYS A 142 -78.49 -14.97 -6.66
N ILE A 143 -78.73 -15.87 -5.71
CA ILE A 143 -80.00 -16.61 -5.59
C ILE A 143 -81.08 -15.77 -4.86
N LYS A 144 -80.70 -14.67 -4.18
CA LYS A 144 -81.61 -13.90 -3.29
C LYS A 144 -82.00 -12.52 -3.80
N LYS A 145 -81.66 -12.12 -5.02
CA LYS A 145 -81.94 -10.78 -5.53
C LYS A 145 -83.10 -10.76 -6.53
N VAL A 146 -84.32 -10.62 -5.99
CA VAL A 146 -85.44 -9.89 -6.61
C VAL A 146 -85.11 -8.39 -6.57
N GLU A 147 -85.59 -7.68 -7.60
CA GLU A 147 -85.32 -6.31 -8.03
C GLU A 147 -85.33 -5.21 -6.95
N ILE A 148 -84.51 -4.17 -7.14
CA ILE A 148 -84.91 -2.76 -7.39
C ILE A 148 -83.62 -1.89 -7.52
N PRO A 149 -83.57 -0.92 -8.47
CA PRO A 149 -82.40 -0.07 -8.75
C PRO A 149 -82.51 1.33 -8.11
N GLN A 150 -81.36 1.98 -7.88
CA GLN A 150 -81.09 3.45 -7.76
C GLN A 150 -79.84 3.67 -6.87
N GLU A 151 -79.01 4.71 -6.97
CA GLU A 151 -78.69 5.75 -7.94
C GLU A 151 -77.46 6.48 -7.36
N VAL A 152 -76.49 6.77 -8.21
CA VAL A 152 -75.47 7.85 -8.22
C VAL A 152 -75.30 8.72 -6.95
N LEU A 153 -74.05 8.92 -6.47
CA LEU A 153 -73.44 10.27 -6.40
C LEU A 153 -71.94 10.28 -6.07
N ILE A 154 -71.23 10.89 -7.01
CA ILE A 154 -69.82 11.23 -7.12
C ILE A 154 -69.52 12.44 -6.22
N HIS A 155 -68.41 12.45 -5.48
CA HIS A 155 -67.69 13.69 -5.19
C HIS A 155 -66.18 13.54 -5.40
N LYS A 156 -65.74 14.26 -6.42
CA LYS A 156 -64.39 14.44 -6.94
C LYS A 156 -63.74 15.57 -6.14
N VAL A 157 -62.66 15.30 -5.41
CA VAL A 157 -61.79 16.33 -4.85
C VAL A 157 -60.51 16.34 -5.69
N ILE A 158 -60.34 17.41 -6.46
CA ILE A 158 -59.09 17.79 -7.14
C ILE A 158 -58.34 18.76 -6.22
N ASN A 159 -57.03 18.88 -6.47
CA ASN A 159 -56.10 19.98 -6.17
C ASN A 159 -55.23 19.76 -4.92
N VAL A 160 -53.89 19.83 -4.94
CA VAL A 160 -52.86 20.20 -5.93
C VAL A 160 -51.62 19.37 -5.56
N GLN A 161 -51.02 18.62 -6.50
CA GLN A 161 -49.64 18.16 -6.34
C GLN A 161 -48.83 18.59 -7.56
N LYS A 162 -47.98 19.59 -7.32
CA LYS A 162 -46.95 20.11 -8.21
C LYS A 162 -46.02 18.94 -8.55
N GLU A 163 -45.84 18.71 -9.85
CA GLU A 163 -45.26 17.49 -10.42
C GLU A 163 -43.94 17.07 -9.74
N LEU A 164 -44.00 15.93 -9.05
CA LEU A 164 -42.82 15.15 -8.69
C LEU A 164 -42.18 14.60 -9.98
N PRO A 165 -40.84 14.44 -10.02
CA PRO A 165 -40.16 13.92 -11.19
C PRO A 165 -40.71 12.52 -11.52
N ARG A 166 -41.00 12.24 -12.81
CA ARG A 166 -41.60 10.98 -13.31
C ARG A 166 -40.71 9.73 -13.16
N VAL A 167 -39.61 9.84 -12.42
CA VAL A 167 -38.68 8.75 -12.11
C VAL A 167 -38.91 8.29 -10.67
N PRO A 168 -38.85 6.99 -10.35
CA PRO A 168 -38.93 6.56 -8.96
C PRO A 168 -37.79 7.20 -8.14
N TRP A 169 -38.04 7.53 -6.88
CA TRP A 169 -37.04 8.15 -6.00
C TRP A 169 -37.07 7.52 -4.61
N VAL A 170 -35.98 7.71 -3.87
CA VAL A 170 -35.87 7.37 -2.44
C VAL A 170 -35.69 8.67 -1.66
N GLU A 171 -36.39 8.81 -0.55
CA GLU A 171 -36.18 9.89 0.40
C GLU A 171 -35.11 9.47 1.42
N VAL A 172 -34.12 10.33 1.65
CA VAL A 172 -33.00 10.07 2.57
C VAL A 172 -32.82 11.25 3.52
N THR A 173 -32.60 10.97 4.80
CA THR A 173 -32.26 12.00 5.79
C THR A 173 -30.74 12.12 5.87
N VAL A 174 -30.23 13.36 5.80
CA VAL A 174 -28.79 13.65 5.96
C VAL A 174 -28.38 13.40 7.40
N GLU A 175 -27.38 12.57 7.61
CA GLU A 175 -26.82 12.23 8.92
C GLU A 175 -25.29 12.33 8.88
N ASN A 176 -24.66 12.56 10.05
CA ASN A 176 -23.20 12.49 10.25
C ASN A 176 -22.34 13.48 9.43
N ASP A 177 -22.83 14.70 9.20
CA ASP A 177 -22.10 15.77 8.47
C ASP A 177 -21.66 15.37 7.05
N ILE A 178 -22.38 14.43 6.45
CA ILE A 178 -22.18 13.96 5.07
C ILE A 178 -22.49 15.10 4.10
N ASN A 179 -21.65 15.30 3.09
CA ASN A 179 -21.88 16.27 2.03
C ASN A 179 -22.61 15.65 0.82
N ILE A 180 -23.04 16.48 -0.14
CA ILE A 180 -23.80 16.02 -1.31
C ILE A 180 -22.99 15.07 -2.22
N TYR A 181 -21.66 15.21 -2.26
CA TYR A 181 -20.77 14.36 -3.05
C TYR A 181 -20.66 12.96 -2.45
N ASP A 182 -20.63 12.86 -1.12
CA ASP A 182 -20.64 11.59 -0.40
C ASP A 182 -21.98 10.85 -0.58
N LEU A 183 -23.10 11.59 -0.66
CA LEU A 183 -24.39 11.02 -1.05
C LEU A 183 -24.36 10.50 -2.49
N ALA A 184 -23.79 11.27 -3.42
CA ALA A 184 -23.66 10.82 -4.81
C ALA A 184 -22.78 9.57 -4.92
N LEU A 185 -21.66 9.52 -4.19
CA LEU A 185 -20.81 8.35 -4.11
C LEU A 185 -21.54 7.14 -3.51
N LYS A 186 -22.36 7.36 -2.47
CA LYS A 186 -23.12 6.32 -1.78
C LYS A 186 -24.24 5.70 -2.62
N TYR A 187 -24.95 6.52 -3.41
CA TYR A 187 -26.13 6.08 -4.17
C TYR A 187 -25.88 5.86 -5.67
N TYR A 188 -24.79 6.41 -6.22
CA TYR A 188 -24.45 6.27 -7.64
C TYR A 188 -23.07 5.67 -7.92
N GLY A 189 -22.27 5.42 -6.87
CA GLY A 189 -20.89 4.94 -7.02
C GLY A 189 -19.91 6.00 -7.55
N ASP A 190 -20.38 7.22 -7.82
CA ASP A 190 -19.61 8.30 -8.44
C ASP A 190 -20.00 9.66 -7.85
N SER A 191 -19.04 10.35 -7.22
CA SER A 191 -19.23 11.67 -6.63
C SER A 191 -19.58 12.75 -7.65
N GLN A 192 -19.25 12.58 -8.94
CA GLN A 192 -19.58 13.54 -10.01
C GLN A 192 -21.08 13.54 -10.34
N GLN A 193 -21.85 12.56 -9.87
CA GLN A 193 -23.30 12.46 -10.09
C GLN A 193 -24.12 13.34 -9.13
N TYR A 194 -23.48 14.18 -8.31
CA TYR A 194 -24.14 15.06 -7.34
C TYR A 194 -25.18 16.00 -7.96
N GLU A 195 -25.00 16.39 -9.24
CA GLU A 195 -25.93 17.26 -9.96
C GLU A 195 -27.34 16.68 -10.00
N LYS A 196 -27.49 15.35 -10.09
CA LYS A 196 -28.80 14.68 -10.09
C LYS A 196 -29.54 14.89 -8.77
N ILE A 197 -28.81 14.84 -7.65
CA ILE A 197 -29.35 15.09 -6.31
C ILE A 197 -29.69 16.58 -6.17
N TYR A 198 -28.80 17.46 -6.61
CA TYR A 198 -29.02 18.90 -6.55
C TYR A 198 -30.25 19.33 -7.35
N THR A 199 -30.38 18.89 -8.61
CA THR A 199 -31.53 19.20 -9.48
C THR A 199 -32.85 18.73 -8.89
N ALA A 200 -32.87 17.57 -8.22
CA ALA A 200 -34.08 17.06 -7.57
C ALA A 200 -34.46 17.82 -6.28
N ASN A 201 -33.53 18.55 -5.67
CA ASN A 201 -33.69 19.23 -4.38
C ASN A 201 -33.36 20.73 -4.43
N GLN A 202 -33.48 21.39 -5.59
CA GLN A 202 -33.14 22.82 -5.74
C GLN A 202 -33.95 23.75 -4.85
N ASN A 203 -35.10 23.28 -4.36
CA ASN A 203 -35.94 23.98 -3.39
C ASN A 203 -35.42 23.87 -1.94
N MET A 204 -34.46 22.98 -1.68
CA MET A 204 -33.93 22.69 -0.35
C MET A 204 -32.43 22.95 -0.22
N ILE A 205 -31.68 22.81 -1.32
CA ILE A 205 -30.23 22.99 -1.38
C ILE A 205 -29.92 24.35 -2.01
N SER A 206 -29.11 25.14 -1.32
CA SER A 206 -28.61 26.42 -1.81
C SER A 206 -27.61 26.24 -2.97
N GLN A 207 -27.33 27.30 -3.72
CA GLN A 207 -26.42 27.26 -4.88
C GLN A 207 -24.96 26.92 -4.55
N ASP A 208 -24.61 26.95 -3.26
CA ASP A 208 -23.32 26.54 -2.71
C ASP A 208 -23.24 25.03 -2.45
N TYR A 209 -24.29 24.27 -2.78
CA TYR A 209 -24.41 22.83 -2.61
C TYR A 209 -24.30 22.35 -1.15
N GLN A 210 -24.51 23.26 -0.18
CA GLN A 210 -24.47 22.90 1.23
C GLN A 210 -25.73 22.16 1.66
N ILE A 211 -25.53 21.07 2.39
CA ILE A 211 -26.59 20.28 3.03
C ILE A 211 -26.27 20.16 4.52
N SER A 212 -27.30 20.11 5.35
CA SER A 212 -27.17 20.04 6.81
C SER A 212 -27.83 18.77 7.35
N ASN A 213 -27.33 18.29 8.49
CA ASN A 213 -27.93 17.17 9.20
C ASN A 213 -29.42 17.40 9.47
N GLY A 214 -30.23 16.35 9.25
CA GLY A 214 -31.67 16.38 9.42
C GLY A 214 -32.46 16.84 8.19
N MET A 215 -31.79 17.26 7.10
CA MET A 215 -32.48 17.54 5.83
C MET A 215 -32.98 16.24 5.18
N SER A 216 -34.24 16.20 4.76
CA SER A 216 -34.79 15.14 3.90
C SER A 216 -34.53 15.48 2.44
N LEU A 217 -33.77 14.64 1.73
CA LEU A 217 -33.44 14.83 0.32
C LEU A 217 -34.02 13.70 -0.54
N ILE A 218 -34.44 14.07 -1.75
CA ILE A 218 -34.90 13.16 -2.80
C ILE A 218 -33.69 12.65 -3.59
N ILE A 219 -33.50 11.34 -3.66
CA ILE A 219 -32.49 10.69 -4.50
C ILE A 219 -33.19 10.01 -5.69
N PRO A 220 -33.05 10.54 -6.91
CA PRO A 220 -33.61 9.91 -8.11
C PRO A 220 -33.01 8.52 -8.36
N ILE A 221 -33.87 7.52 -8.59
CA ILE A 221 -33.45 6.20 -9.07
C ILE A 221 -33.24 6.34 -10.59
N THR A 222 -31.99 6.22 -11.02
CA THR A 222 -31.54 6.28 -12.42
C THR A 222 -30.80 4.99 -12.76
N ASP A 223 -30.37 4.82 -14.01
CA ASP A 223 -29.60 3.62 -14.43
C ASP A 223 -28.29 3.42 -13.65
N THR A 224 -27.78 4.48 -13.02
CA THR A 224 -26.58 4.45 -12.16
C THR A 224 -26.91 4.30 -10.68
N PHE A 225 -28.17 4.12 -10.28
CA PHE A 225 -28.57 4.01 -8.87
C PHE A 225 -28.18 2.64 -8.31
N GLU A 226 -27.36 2.64 -7.26
CA GLU A 226 -26.95 1.45 -6.54
C GLU A 226 -27.89 1.25 -5.34
N GLU A 227 -28.69 0.18 -5.34
CA GLU A 227 -29.73 -0.02 -4.33
C GLU A 227 -29.20 -0.15 -2.89
N GLN A 228 -27.93 -0.49 -2.67
CA GLN A 228 -27.24 -0.37 -1.37
C GLN A 228 -25.72 -0.31 -1.54
N PRO A 229 -25.00 0.47 -0.72
CA PRO A 229 -23.57 0.71 -0.89
C PRO A 229 -22.72 -0.47 -0.42
N MET A 230 -21.81 -0.92 -1.29
CA MET A 230 -20.67 -1.75 -0.91
C MET A 230 -19.65 -0.94 -0.09
N PHE A 231 -20.00 -0.46 1.11
CA PHE A 231 -18.97 -0.01 2.07
C PHE A 231 -18.39 -1.22 2.79
N ILE A 232 -17.50 -1.90 2.09
CA ILE A 232 -16.41 -2.67 2.70
C ILE A 232 -15.54 -1.64 3.43
N ASN A 233 -15.79 -1.42 4.72
CA ASN A 233 -14.82 -0.80 5.63
C ASN A 233 -13.55 -1.66 5.63
N LYS A 234 -12.56 -1.29 4.81
CA LYS A 234 -11.16 -1.64 5.03
C LYS A 234 -10.53 -0.46 5.78
N HIS A 235 -10.53 -0.58 7.11
CA HIS A 235 -9.48 -0.03 7.94
C HIS A 235 -8.58 -1.18 8.38
#